data_AF-A0A3M1HYY1-F1
#
_entry.id   AF-A0A3M1HYY1-F1
#
_cell.length_a   1.000
_cell.length_b   1.000
_cell.length_c   1.000
_cell.angle_alpha   90.00
_cell.angle_beta   90.00
_cell.angle_gamma   90.00
#
_symmetry.space_group_name_H-M   'P 1'
#
loop_
_entity.id
_entity.type
_entity.pdbx_description
1 polymer ?
#
loop_
_entity_poly.entity_id
_entity_poly.type
_entity_poly.pdbx_seq_one_letter_code
_entity_poly.pdbx_strand_id
1 'polypeptide(L)'
;MEKTTGTNPISNCEEIEKLLSPYLDGELDSSKTALVFEHLHSCTSCKESLKVMENWKKALQTVFQEAPKGTFLSQRILHSIRKEKKTQQSKRKISYSLHAAMAICATLLIFGLLSFWVFPPIHSVSQNQKIIGRVSLPVGVSY
;
A
#
# COMPACT_ATOMS: atom_id res chain seq x y z
N MET A 1 36.93 -55.53 -9.32
CA MET A 1 36.13 -54.30 -9.18
C MET A 1 35.04 -54.60 -8.16
N GLU A 2 35.39 -54.50 -6.88
CA GLU A 2 34.50 -54.79 -5.75
C GLU A 2 33.46 -53.68 -5.59
N LYS A 3 32.20 -54.02 -5.81
CA LYS A 3 31.07 -53.21 -5.36
C LYS A 3 30.93 -53.40 -3.86
N THR A 4 31.31 -52.40 -3.08
CA THR A 4 31.00 -52.34 -1.65
C THR A 4 29.51 -52.08 -1.48
N THR A 5 28.74 -53.15 -1.27
CA THR A 5 27.36 -53.09 -0.80
C THR A 5 27.36 -52.64 0.66
N GLY A 6 27.41 -51.32 0.86
CA GLY A 6 27.24 -50.67 2.16
C GLY A 6 25.76 -50.66 2.57
N THR A 7 25.34 -51.71 3.28
CA THR A 7 24.07 -51.79 4.00
C THR A 7 24.07 -50.80 5.18
N ASN A 8 23.24 -49.75 5.15
CA ASN A 8 22.81 -49.02 6.35
C ASN A 8 21.39 -48.44 6.17
N PRO A 9 20.49 -48.58 7.16
CA PRO A 9 19.05 -48.43 6.96
C PRO A 9 18.55 -47.02 7.30
N ILE A 10 18.78 -46.02 6.43
CA ILE A 10 18.08 -44.72 6.49
C ILE A 10 17.58 -44.23 5.11
N SER A 11 18.19 -44.68 4.01
CA SER A 11 17.72 -44.57 2.62
C SER A 11 18.89 -44.96 1.75
N ASN A 12 18.66 -45.63 0.62
CA ASN A 12 19.79 -46.03 -0.21
C ASN A 12 20.39 -44.79 -0.91
N CYS A 13 21.69 -44.83 -1.23
CA CYS A 13 22.37 -43.70 -1.86
C CYS A 13 21.76 -43.32 -3.23
N GLU A 14 21.22 -44.29 -3.98
CA GLU A 14 20.62 -44.07 -5.29
C GLU A 14 19.33 -43.22 -5.22
N GLU A 15 18.52 -43.43 -4.18
CA GLU A 15 17.32 -42.64 -3.89
C GLU A 15 17.70 -41.22 -3.46
N ILE A 16 18.71 -41.09 -2.60
CA ILE A 16 19.21 -39.79 -2.15
C ILE A 16 19.80 -39.00 -3.31
N GLU A 17 20.57 -39.65 -4.18
CA GLU A 17 21.19 -39.01 -5.34
C GLU A 17 20.15 -38.35 -6.26
N LYS A 18 19.00 -39.01 -6.47
CA LYS A 18 17.86 -38.45 -7.21
C LYS A 18 17.24 -37.23 -6.51
N LEU A 19 17.35 -37.14 -5.19
CA LEU A 19 16.83 -36.04 -4.39
C LEU A 19 17.83 -34.88 -4.21
N LEU A 20 19.11 -35.04 -4.55
CA LEU A 20 20.12 -33.99 -4.33
C LEU A 20 19.90 -32.75 -5.20
N SER A 21 19.46 -32.89 -6.46
CA SER A 21 19.13 -31.76 -7.33
C SER A 21 17.95 -30.93 -6.78
N PRO A 22 16.77 -31.50 -6.51
CA PRO A 22 15.66 -30.74 -5.93
C PRO A 22 15.96 -30.26 -4.51
N TYR A 23 16.82 -30.95 -3.76
CA TYR A 23 17.34 -30.46 -2.47
C TYR A 23 18.16 -29.17 -2.64
N LEU A 24 19.05 -29.12 -3.64
CA LEU A 24 19.89 -27.94 -3.94
C LEU A 24 19.07 -26.72 -4.42
N ASP A 25 17.92 -26.97 -5.03
CA ASP A 25 17.02 -25.93 -5.52
C ASP A 25 15.91 -25.57 -4.51
N GLY A 26 15.82 -26.28 -3.38
CA GLY A 26 14.85 -26.01 -2.32
C GLY A 26 13.41 -26.44 -2.65
N GLU A 27 13.25 -27.42 -3.54
CA GLU A 27 11.95 -27.88 -4.05
C GLU A 27 11.38 -29.07 -3.25
N LEU A 28 12.14 -29.61 -2.30
CA LEU A 28 11.70 -30.71 -1.45
C LEU A 28 10.76 -30.26 -0.33
N ASP A 29 9.80 -31.13 0.00
CA ASP A 29 9.02 -30.99 1.22
C ASP A 29 9.90 -31.19 2.48
N SER A 30 9.37 -30.81 3.64
CA SER A 30 10.12 -30.85 4.90
C SER A 30 10.55 -32.26 5.30
N SER A 31 9.74 -33.28 4.97
CA SER A 31 10.03 -34.68 5.28
C SER A 31 11.22 -35.19 4.47
N LYS A 32 11.22 -34.95 3.15
CA LYS A 32 12.32 -35.38 2.26
C LYS A 32 13.59 -34.57 2.51
N THR A 33 13.46 -33.30 2.86
CA THR A 33 14.59 -32.45 3.22
C THR A 33 15.31 -32.99 4.45
N ALA A 34 14.56 -33.36 5.50
CA ALA A 34 15.13 -33.97 6.70
C ALA A 34 15.82 -35.31 6.40
N LEU A 35 15.20 -36.14 5.56
CA LEU A 35 15.74 -37.43 5.12
C LEU A 35 17.09 -37.26 4.39
N VAL A 36 17.15 -36.36 3.40
CA VAL A 36 18.40 -36.04 2.68
C VAL A 36 19.46 -35.48 3.63
N PHE A 37 19.07 -34.58 4.54
CA PHE A 37 19.98 -33.99 5.52
C PHE A 37 20.61 -35.05 6.45
N GLU A 38 19.80 -35.97 6.98
CA GLU A 38 20.27 -37.07 7.82
C GLU A 38 21.23 -38.00 7.06
N HIS A 39 20.89 -38.35 5.82
CA HIS A 39 21.77 -39.18 4.98
C HIS A 39 23.10 -38.47 4.69
N LEU A 40 23.06 -37.19 4.33
CA LEU A 40 24.27 -36.40 4.11
C LEU A 40 25.13 -36.36 5.37
N HIS A 41 24.56 -36.35 6.58
CA HIS A 41 25.34 -36.35 7.81
C HIS A 41 26.25 -37.58 7.93
N SER A 42 25.78 -38.75 7.48
CA SER A 42 26.49 -40.03 7.60
C SER A 42 27.22 -40.49 6.33
N CYS A 43 26.80 -40.05 5.14
CA CYS A 43 27.32 -40.52 3.85
C CYS A 43 28.26 -39.51 3.19
N THR A 44 29.54 -39.87 3.05
CA THR A 44 30.55 -39.02 2.40
C THR A 44 30.42 -38.97 0.89
N SER A 45 29.99 -40.05 0.21
CA SER A 45 29.85 -40.05 -1.25
C SER A 45 28.74 -39.10 -1.71
N CYS A 46 27.59 -39.11 -1.04
CA CYS A 46 26.48 -38.21 -1.37
C CYS A 46 26.83 -36.75 -1.07
N LYS A 47 27.60 -36.47 -0.02
CA LYS A 47 28.17 -35.14 0.25
C LYS A 47 29.06 -34.65 -0.89
N GLU A 48 29.91 -35.53 -1.42
CA GLU A 48 30.78 -35.19 -2.54
C GLU A 48 30.00 -34.92 -3.82
N SER A 49 29.01 -35.75 -4.16
CA SER A 49 28.10 -35.51 -5.29
C SER A 49 27.38 -34.16 -5.17
N LEU A 50 26.85 -33.83 -3.99
CA LEU A 50 26.22 -32.53 -3.74
C LEU A 50 27.19 -31.37 -3.95
N LYS A 51 28.43 -31.49 -3.46
CA LYS A 51 29.47 -30.47 -3.60
C LYS A 51 29.84 -30.22 -5.07
N VAL A 52 29.87 -31.26 -5.90
CA VAL A 52 30.10 -31.12 -7.35
C VAL A 52 28.99 -30.28 -7.99
N MET A 53 27.73 -30.55 -7.67
CA MET A 53 26.58 -29.78 -8.17
C MET A 53 26.60 -28.33 -7.69
N GLU A 54 26.94 -28.09 -6.42
CA GLU A 54 27.11 -26.73 -5.88
C GLU A 54 28.21 -25.95 -6.60
N ASN A 55 29.33 -26.60 -6.89
CA ASN A 55 30.44 -25.97 -7.62
C ASN A 55 30.03 -25.58 -9.04
N TRP A 56 29.26 -26.44 -9.73
CA TRP A 56 28.69 -26.11 -11.04
C TRP A 56 27.74 -24.92 -10.97
N LYS A 57 26.82 -24.90 -9.99
CA LYS A 57 25.89 -23.79 -9.75
C LYS A 57 26.64 -22.48 -9.51
N LYS A 58 27.70 -22.51 -8.70
CA LYS A 58 28.57 -21.35 -8.45
C LYS A 58 29.31 -20.90 -9.72
N ALA A 59 29.89 -21.82 -10.47
CA ALA A 59 30.58 -21.51 -11.72
C ALA A 59 29.64 -20.84 -12.73
N LEU A 60 28.43 -21.38 -12.90
CA LEU A 60 27.41 -20.76 -13.74
C LEU A 60 27.02 -19.37 -13.21
N GLN A 61 26.79 -19.22 -11.91
CA GLN A 61 26.51 -17.91 -11.32
C GLN A 61 27.62 -16.90 -11.59
N THR A 62 28.90 -17.28 -11.50
CA THR A 62 30.01 -16.38 -11.82
C THR A 62 30.01 -15.94 -13.28
N VAL A 63 29.68 -16.84 -14.21
CA VAL A 63 29.56 -16.51 -15.64
C VAL A 63 28.38 -15.57 -15.91
N PHE A 64 27.23 -15.79 -15.26
CA PHE A 64 26.03 -14.97 -15.46
C PHE A 64 26.02 -13.66 -14.65
N GLN A 65 26.86 -13.50 -13.63
CA GLN A 65 27.01 -12.25 -12.87
C GLN A 65 27.61 -11.12 -13.73
N GLU A 66 28.32 -11.45 -14.81
CA GLU A 66 28.80 -10.47 -15.79
C GLU A 66 27.71 -9.95 -16.72
N ALA A 67 26.47 -10.47 -16.64
CA ALA A 67 25.36 -9.83 -17.32
C ALA A 67 25.25 -8.39 -16.77
N PRO A 68 25.49 -7.35 -17.58
CA PRO A 68 25.47 -5.99 -17.10
C PRO A 68 24.10 -5.77 -16.46
N LYS A 69 24.09 -5.38 -15.18
CA LYS A 69 22.88 -4.94 -14.49
C LYS A 69 22.37 -3.74 -15.27
N GLY A 70 21.54 -4.01 -16.28
CA GLY A 70 21.10 -3.00 -17.24
C GLY A 70 20.47 -1.87 -16.44
N THR A 71 21.20 -0.76 -16.34
CA THR A 71 20.75 0.44 -15.63
C THR A 71 19.39 0.86 -16.16
N PHE A 72 19.17 0.68 -17.47
CA PHE A 72 17.90 0.89 -18.14
C PHE A 72 16.74 0.03 -17.60
N LEU A 73 16.92 -1.29 -17.44
CA LEU A 73 15.84 -2.15 -16.94
C LEU A 73 15.51 -1.81 -15.48
N SER A 74 16.54 -1.64 -14.66
CA SER A 74 16.38 -1.25 -13.25
C SER A 74 15.70 0.12 -13.12
N GLN A 75 16.10 1.10 -13.95
CA GLN A 75 15.47 2.41 -14.01
C GLN A 75 14.02 2.33 -14.47
N ARG A 76 13.70 1.52 -15.48
CA ARG A 76 12.32 1.37 -15.98
C ARG A 76 11.40 0.71 -14.95
N ILE A 77 11.88 -0.30 -14.24
CA ILE A 77 11.15 -0.94 -13.12
C ILE A 77 10.93 0.08 -12.00
N LEU A 78 11.99 0.76 -11.54
CA LEU A 78 11.91 1.73 -10.45
C LEU A 78 11.02 2.94 -10.81
N HIS A 79 11.08 3.37 -12.08
CA HIS A 79 10.19 4.41 -12.60
C HIS A 79 8.73 3.97 -12.56
N SER A 80 8.44 2.73 -12.97
CA SER A 80 7.08 2.18 -12.97
C SER A 80 6.51 2.12 -11.56
N ILE A 81 7.29 1.65 -10.57
CA ILE A 81 6.91 1.63 -9.15
C ILE A 81 6.65 3.05 -8.62
N ARG A 82 7.50 4.03 -8.94
CA ARG A 82 7.32 5.43 -8.50
C ARG A 82 6.08 6.08 -9.13
N LYS A 83 5.82 5.83 -10.42
CA LYS A 83 4.68 6.40 -11.15
C LYS A 83 3.35 5.94 -10.54
N GLU A 84 3.26 4.66 -10.19
CA GLU A 84 2.08 4.09 -9.54
C GLU A 84 1.83 4.73 -8.17
N LYS A 85 2.87 4.84 -7.33
CA LYS A 85 2.78 5.50 -6.02
C LYS A 85 2.36 6.97 -6.12
N LYS A 86 2.94 7.75 -7.05
CA LYS A 86 2.59 9.17 -7.25
C LYS A 86 1.14 9.35 -7.72
N THR A 87 0.68 8.51 -8.64
CA THR A 87 -0.69 8.57 -9.18
C THR A 87 -1.71 8.26 -8.08
N GLN A 88 -1.45 7.24 -7.26
CA GLN A 88 -2.31 6.88 -6.14
C GLN A 88 -2.31 7.96 -5.05
N GLN A 89 -1.15 8.50 -4.70
CA GLN A 89 -1.03 9.57 -3.70
C GLN A 89 -1.71 10.87 -4.15
N SER A 90 -1.59 11.24 -5.43
CA SER A 90 -2.25 12.42 -6.00
C SER A 90 -3.77 12.29 -5.96
N LYS A 91 -4.31 11.14 -6.41
CA LYS A 91 -5.77 10.86 -6.34
C LYS A 91 -6.29 10.92 -4.90
N ARG A 92 -5.54 10.37 -3.94
CA ARG A 92 -5.90 10.40 -2.52
C ARG A 92 -5.95 11.83 -1.96
N LYS A 93 -4.95 12.67 -2.26
CA LYS A 93 -4.93 14.09 -1.86
C LYS A 93 -6.09 14.89 -2.44
N ILE A 94 -6.38 14.71 -3.73
CA ILE A 94 -7.52 15.37 -4.40
C ILE A 94 -8.84 14.93 -3.75
N SER A 95 -9.00 13.63 -3.44
CA SER A 95 -10.21 13.15 -2.77
C SER A 95 -10.41 13.78 -1.39
N TYR A 96 -9.36 13.91 -0.57
CA TYR A 96 -9.47 14.53 0.75
C TYR A 96 -9.76 16.02 0.66
N SER A 97 -9.15 16.73 -0.30
CA SER A 97 -9.44 18.15 -0.53
C SER A 97 -10.90 18.38 -0.91
N LEU A 98 -11.46 17.53 -1.79
CA LEU A 98 -12.87 17.57 -2.17
C LEU A 98 -13.81 17.26 -0.99
N HIS A 99 -13.50 16.22 -0.19
CA HIS A 99 -14.30 15.89 0.98
C HIS A 99 -14.20 16.98 2.07
N ALA A 100 -13.05 17.61 2.25
CA ALA A 100 -12.86 18.72 3.17
C ALA A 100 -13.69 19.95 2.74
N ALA A 101 -13.67 20.31 1.45
CA ALA A 101 -14.48 21.41 0.93
C ALA A 101 -15.99 21.13 1.11
N MET A 102 -16.45 19.90 0.80
CA MET A 102 -17.84 19.49 1.01
C MET A 102 -18.26 19.57 2.49
N ALA A 103 -17.40 19.14 3.41
CA ALA A 103 -17.67 19.20 4.84
C ALA A 103 -17.80 20.65 5.34
N ILE A 104 -16.91 21.55 4.90
CA ILE A 104 -16.97 22.97 5.28
C ILE A 104 -18.29 23.60 4.81
N CYS A 105 -18.67 23.40 3.55
CA CYS A 105 -19.93 23.92 3.02
C CYS A 105 -21.15 23.40 3.80
N ALA A 106 -21.18 22.10 4.11
CA ALA A 106 -22.27 21.50 4.89
C ALA A 106 -22.36 22.11 6.29
N THR A 107 -21.24 22.34 6.97
CA THR A 107 -21.23 22.97 8.31
C THR A 107 -21.77 24.40 8.29
N LEU A 108 -21.41 25.21 7.29
CA LEU A 108 -21.92 26.58 7.15
C LEU A 108 -23.42 26.62 6.85
N LEU A 109 -23.91 25.71 6.00
CA LEU A 109 -25.33 25.61 5.70
C LEU A 109 -26.14 25.19 6.92
N ILE A 110 -25.68 24.18 7.66
CA ILE A 110 -26.34 23.72 8.90
C ILE A 110 -26.34 24.86 9.93
N PHE A 111 -25.21 25.55 10.12
CA PHE A 111 -25.12 26.66 11.06
C PHE A 111 -26.01 27.85 10.68
N GLY A 112 -26.07 28.21 9.38
CA GLY A 112 -26.96 29.26 8.89
C GLY A 112 -28.43 28.92 9.08
N LEU A 113 -28.84 27.68 8.79
CA LEU A 113 -30.21 27.21 9.00
C LEU A 113 -30.59 27.19 10.49
N LEU A 114 -29.68 26.76 11.36
CA LEU A 114 -29.88 26.80 12.82
C LEU A 114 -29.96 28.24 13.35
N SER A 115 -29.08 29.14 12.89
CA SER A 115 -29.10 30.54 13.30
C SER A 115 -30.39 31.24 12.86
N PHE A 116 -30.90 30.89 11.68
CA PHE A 116 -32.18 31.41 11.18
C PHE A 116 -33.38 30.86 11.97
N TRP A 117 -33.30 29.62 12.46
CA TRP A 117 -34.30 29.04 13.35
C TRP A 117 -34.30 29.66 14.76
N VAL A 118 -33.13 30.00 15.30
CA VAL A 118 -32.99 30.50 16.68
C VAL A 118 -33.25 32.01 16.78
N PHE A 119 -32.98 32.78 15.72
CA PHE A 119 -33.24 34.22 15.66
C PHE A 119 -34.10 34.56 14.44
N PRO A 120 -35.44 34.43 14.53
CA PRO A 120 -36.30 34.98 13.51
C PRO A 120 -36.10 36.51 13.45
N PRO A 121 -35.98 37.11 12.25
CA PRO A 121 -35.77 38.55 12.11
C PRO A 121 -36.97 39.30 12.72
N ILE A 122 -36.70 40.09 13.76
CA ILE A 122 -37.68 40.97 14.40
C ILE A 122 -37.99 42.09 13.41
N HIS A 123 -39.07 41.94 12.64
CA HIS A 123 -39.57 43.01 11.78
C HIS A 123 -40.29 44.05 12.65
N SER A 124 -39.57 45.06 13.14
CA SER A 124 -40.18 46.22 13.80
C SER A 124 -40.67 47.22 12.74
N VAL A 125 -41.92 47.06 12.30
CA VAL A 125 -42.64 48.11 11.59
C VAL A 125 -43.27 49.05 12.62
N SER A 126 -42.65 50.22 12.83
CA SER A 126 -43.28 51.32 13.55
C SER A 126 -43.99 52.24 12.56
N GLN A 127 -45.26 51.97 12.31
CA GLN A 127 -46.17 52.90 11.66
C GLN A 127 -46.84 53.76 12.74
N ASN A 128 -46.30 54.95 13.02
CA ASN A 128 -47.02 56.00 13.75
C ASN A 128 -46.37 57.38 13.56
N GLN A 129 -46.75 58.06 12.47
CA GLN A 129 -46.65 59.51 12.34
C GLN A 129 -48.07 60.03 12.16
N LYS A 130 -48.79 60.19 13.28
CA LYS A 130 -50.05 60.93 13.34
C LYS A 130 -49.72 62.33 13.87
N ILE A 131 -49.16 63.19 13.01
CA ILE A 131 -48.99 64.61 13.31
C ILE A 131 -50.39 65.24 13.23
N ILE A 132 -50.98 65.50 14.40
CA ILE A 132 -52.14 66.38 14.56
C ILE A 132 -51.59 67.71 15.05
N GLY A 133 -51.71 68.75 14.23
CA GLY A 133 -51.30 70.11 14.56
C GLY A 133 -52.07 71.12 13.71
N ARG A 134 -53.39 71.14 13.89
CA ARG A 134 -54.34 72.09 13.30
C ARG A 134 -54.00 73.51 13.79
N VAL A 135 -53.38 74.35 12.97
CA VAL A 135 -53.34 75.79 13.21
C VAL A 135 -54.61 76.40 12.61
N SER A 136 -55.49 76.88 13.48
CA SER A 136 -56.62 77.73 13.13
C SER A 136 -56.63 78.89 14.10
N LEU A 137 -56.40 80.10 13.59
CA LEU A 137 -56.72 81.36 14.25
C LEU A 137 -57.42 82.23 13.19
N PRO A 138 -58.75 82.42 13.28
CA PRO A 138 -59.37 83.60 12.71
C PRO A 138 -59.30 84.73 13.75
N VAL A 139 -59.18 85.97 13.27
CA VAL A 139 -60.01 87.13 13.62
C VAL A 139 -59.29 88.35 13.05
N GLY A 140 -59.90 88.95 12.02
CA GLY A 140 -59.58 90.30 11.59
C GLY A 140 -60.24 91.33 12.50
N VAL A 141 -59.61 92.51 12.60
CA VAL A 141 -60.29 93.76 12.94
C VAL A 141 -59.72 94.85 12.03
N SER A 142 -60.63 95.52 11.35
CA SER A 142 -60.44 96.70 10.51
C SER A 142 -60.27 97.96 11.37
N TYR A 143 -59.48 98.92 10.87
CA TYR A 143 -59.80 100.34 10.59
C TYR A 143 -58.50 101.15 10.56
#